data_AF-A0A938LL03-F1
#
_entry.id   AF-A0A938LL03-F1
#
_cell.length_a   1.000
_cell.length_b   1.000
_cell.length_c   1.000
_cell.angle_alpha   90.00
_cell.angle_beta   90.00
_cell.angle_gamma   90.00
#
_symmetry.space_group_name_H-M   'P 1'
#
loop_
_entity.id
_entity.type
_entity.pdbx_description
1 polymer ?
#
loop_
_entity_poly.entity_id
_entity_poly.type
_entity_poly.pdbx_seq_one_letter_code
_entity_poly.pdbx_strand_id
1 'polypeptide(L)'
;TMEAPRREEKIFGKHPTQKPLALLERIIAASTDENDLVLDPFCGSGTTGIAAARMGRPFTGLETEESFLNMATLRFVGVPQADSPERILALVASHQRGPADPDALAEALGVTTRQVHYYRQAAALLGLLAYGRAAGWHATATGRTIAETDAAQGRRALARVMLAHPLVQLAARRARRPASARDRRAAVAQMLARITPLGNRTCDRRAQTLLAWMEWSEQQCQNEPRLLFGEVPPASEEPHDTAVA
;
A
#
# COMPACT_ATOMS: atom_id res chain seq x y z
N THR A 1 0.69 -32.90 -11.10
CA THR A 1 2.12 -32.57 -11.16
C THR A 1 2.31 -31.17 -10.59
N MET A 2 3.31 -30.92 -9.75
CA MET A 2 3.54 -29.55 -9.23
C MET A 2 4.32 -28.75 -10.28
N GLU A 3 3.67 -27.76 -10.88
CA GLU A 3 4.26 -26.90 -11.90
C GLU A 3 5.14 -25.82 -11.26
N ALA A 4 6.18 -25.37 -11.98
CA ALA A 4 6.94 -24.18 -11.60
C ALA A 4 6.03 -22.93 -11.57
N PRO A 5 6.41 -21.86 -10.84
CA PRO A 5 5.56 -20.68 -10.76
C PRO A 5 5.34 -20.08 -12.15
N ARG A 6 4.08 -19.82 -12.49
CA ARG A 6 3.66 -19.31 -13.78
C ARG A 6 4.20 -17.90 -14.01
N ARG A 7 4.19 -17.45 -15.27
CA ARG A 7 4.63 -16.09 -15.63
C ARG A 7 3.84 -15.01 -14.86
N GLU A 8 2.54 -15.23 -14.72
CA GLU A 8 1.61 -14.38 -13.95
C GLU A 8 1.97 -14.30 -12.46
N GLU A 9 2.61 -15.31 -11.90
CA GLU A 9 3.04 -15.30 -10.51
C GLU A 9 4.35 -14.53 -10.30
N LYS A 10 5.10 -14.24 -11.37
CA LYS A 10 6.40 -13.54 -11.33
C LYS A 10 6.30 -12.08 -11.75
N ILE A 11 5.07 -11.56 -11.87
CA ILE A 11 4.82 -10.22 -12.38
C ILE A 11 5.51 -9.15 -11.54
N PHE A 12 5.65 -9.29 -10.22
CA PHE A 12 6.27 -8.26 -9.36
C PHE A 12 7.81 -8.33 -9.30
N GLY A 13 8.42 -9.25 -10.03
CA GLY A 13 9.85 -9.54 -10.01
C GLY A 13 10.12 -11.04 -9.87
N LYS A 14 11.37 -11.45 -10.11
CA LYS A 14 11.80 -12.86 -10.09
C LYS A 14 12.61 -13.13 -8.82
N HIS A 15 11.99 -13.76 -7.83
CA HIS A 15 12.75 -14.41 -6.76
C HIS A 15 13.35 -15.73 -7.28
N PRO A 16 14.66 -16.00 -7.09
CA PRO A 16 15.34 -17.15 -7.70
C PRO A 16 14.64 -18.49 -7.40
N THR A 17 14.10 -18.61 -6.19
CA THR A 17 13.51 -19.84 -5.66
C THR A 17 12.02 -19.67 -5.30
N GLN A 18 11.31 -18.78 -6.01
CA GLN A 18 9.87 -18.54 -5.79
C GLN A 18 9.09 -19.87 -5.81
N LYS A 19 8.29 -20.10 -4.78
CA LYS A 19 7.41 -21.27 -4.71
C LYS A 19 6.13 -21.03 -5.51
N PRO A 20 5.58 -22.04 -6.20
CA PRO A 20 4.32 -21.93 -6.93
C PRO A 20 3.16 -21.70 -5.98
N LEU A 21 2.20 -20.86 -6.38
CA LEU A 21 1.06 -20.49 -5.58
C LEU A 21 0.16 -21.68 -5.24
N ALA A 22 -0.13 -22.53 -6.23
CA ALA A 22 -0.96 -23.72 -6.05
C ALA A 22 -0.37 -24.71 -5.03
N LEU A 23 0.96 -24.77 -4.90
CA LEU A 23 1.62 -25.58 -3.88
C LEU A 23 1.31 -25.06 -2.48
N LEU A 24 1.45 -23.75 -2.28
CA LEU A 24 1.22 -23.13 -0.97
C LEU A 24 -0.26 -23.12 -0.60
N GLU A 25 -1.15 -22.93 -1.57
CA GLU A 25 -2.60 -23.09 -1.38
C GLU A 25 -2.93 -24.49 -0.83
N ARG A 26 -2.33 -25.54 -1.41
CA ARG A 26 -2.51 -26.92 -0.94
C ARG A 26 -1.97 -27.13 0.49
N ILE A 27 -0.79 -26.59 0.81
CA ILE A 27 -0.16 -26.77 2.12
C ILE A 27 -0.99 -26.12 3.22
N ILE A 28 -1.41 -24.86 3.02
CA ILE A 28 -2.20 -24.13 4.01
C ILE A 28 -3.57 -24.80 4.19
N ALA A 29 -4.26 -25.15 3.10
CA ALA A 29 -5.56 -25.83 3.20
C ALA A 29 -5.48 -27.17 3.96
N ALA A 30 -4.35 -27.86 3.89
CA ALA A 30 -4.14 -29.13 4.61
C ALA A 30 -3.69 -28.96 6.06
N SER A 31 -3.24 -27.76 6.45
CA SER A 31 -2.55 -27.52 7.74
C SER A 31 -3.23 -26.49 8.63
N THR A 32 -4.28 -25.82 8.16
CA THR A 32 -4.97 -24.76 8.91
C THR A 32 -6.47 -24.75 8.65
N ASP A 33 -7.22 -24.29 9.64
CA ASP A 33 -8.62 -23.92 9.49
C ASP A 33 -8.75 -22.47 9.00
N GLU A 34 -9.99 -22.04 8.72
CA GLU A 34 -10.28 -20.64 8.42
C GLU A 34 -9.93 -19.74 9.62
N ASN A 35 -9.39 -18.55 9.34
CA ASN A 35 -8.94 -17.58 10.35
C ASN A 35 -7.68 -17.95 11.16
N ASP A 36 -7.10 -19.14 10.97
CA ASP A 36 -5.80 -19.46 11.54
C ASP A 36 -4.69 -18.54 10.99
N LEU A 37 -3.77 -18.15 11.87
CA LEU A 37 -2.61 -17.34 11.49
C LEU A 37 -1.56 -18.20 10.76
N VAL A 38 -1.19 -17.78 9.56
CA VAL A 38 -0.06 -18.35 8.80
C VAL A 38 1.18 -17.49 9.01
N LEU A 39 2.25 -18.08 9.56
CA LEU A 39 3.56 -17.46 9.70
C LEU A 39 4.55 -18.03 8.68
N ASP A 40 5.22 -17.17 7.93
CA ASP A 40 6.35 -17.54 7.06
C ASP A 40 7.59 -16.70 7.38
N PRO A 41 8.56 -17.23 8.13
CA PRO A 41 9.73 -16.47 8.54
C PRO A 41 10.75 -16.23 7.40
N PHE A 42 10.52 -16.81 6.21
CA PHE A 42 11.39 -16.68 5.04
C PHE A 42 10.55 -16.42 3.79
N CYS A 43 9.66 -15.43 3.88
CA CYS A 43 8.56 -15.30 2.94
C CYS A 43 9.00 -14.93 1.52
N GLY A 44 10.23 -14.42 1.33
CA GLY A 44 10.82 -14.15 0.02
C GLY A 44 9.92 -13.25 -0.83
N SER A 45 9.42 -13.79 -1.95
CA SER A 45 8.47 -13.07 -2.80
C SER A 45 7.05 -12.97 -2.23
N GLY A 46 6.77 -13.42 -1.00
CA GLY A 46 5.45 -13.32 -0.35
C GLY A 46 4.38 -14.24 -0.92
N THR A 47 4.72 -15.32 -1.63
CA THR A 47 3.71 -16.23 -2.22
C THR A 47 2.85 -16.88 -1.15
N THR A 48 3.42 -17.21 0.02
CA THR A 48 2.69 -17.82 1.15
C THR A 48 1.57 -16.92 1.64
N GLY A 49 1.83 -15.63 1.79
CA GLY A 49 0.78 -14.71 2.21
C GLY A 49 -0.30 -14.51 1.14
N ILE A 50 0.03 -14.56 -0.15
CA ILE A 50 -0.98 -14.47 -1.22
C ILE A 50 -1.90 -15.70 -1.18
N ALA A 51 -1.33 -16.89 -0.94
CA ALA A 51 -2.11 -18.10 -0.72
C ALA A 51 -3.00 -17.96 0.52
N ALA A 52 -2.42 -17.61 1.68
CA ALA A 52 -3.15 -17.44 2.93
C ALA A 52 -4.33 -16.46 2.79
N ALA A 53 -4.10 -15.30 2.19
CA ALA A 53 -5.13 -14.29 1.95
C ALA A 53 -6.28 -14.80 1.06
N ARG A 54 -5.98 -15.56 -0.01
CA ARG A 54 -7.00 -16.16 -0.88
C ARG A 54 -7.89 -17.17 -0.16
N MET A 55 -7.36 -17.81 0.86
CA MET A 55 -8.08 -18.77 1.69
C MET A 55 -8.67 -18.13 2.96
N GLY A 56 -8.60 -16.81 3.14
CA GLY A 56 -9.16 -16.18 4.34
C GLY A 56 -8.38 -16.48 5.63
N ARG A 57 -7.06 -16.68 5.54
CA ARG A 57 -6.16 -16.83 6.68
C ARG A 57 -5.35 -15.54 6.88
N PRO A 58 -5.32 -14.96 8.09
CA PRO A 58 -4.34 -13.95 8.46
C PRO A 58 -2.91 -14.44 8.18
N PHE A 59 -2.01 -13.52 7.78
CA PHE A 59 -0.63 -13.86 7.42
C PHE A 59 0.37 -12.90 8.06
N THR A 60 1.48 -13.43 8.54
CA THR A 60 2.68 -12.66 8.91
C THR A 60 3.90 -13.25 8.20
N GLY A 61 4.67 -12.41 7.52
CA GLY A 61 5.87 -12.81 6.81
C GLY A 61 7.08 -12.01 7.25
N LEU A 62 8.23 -12.67 7.37
CA LEU A 62 9.53 -12.03 7.61
C LEU A 62 10.43 -12.25 6.39
N GLU A 63 11.24 -11.24 6.08
CA GLU A 63 12.23 -11.28 5.00
C GLU A 63 13.32 -10.25 5.33
N THR A 64 14.58 -10.64 5.18
CA THR A 64 15.73 -9.79 5.52
C THR A 64 16.15 -8.90 4.35
N GLU A 65 15.94 -9.36 3.12
CA GLU A 65 16.32 -8.62 1.92
C GLU A 65 15.26 -7.59 1.54
N GLU A 66 15.58 -6.29 1.65
CA GLU A 66 14.67 -5.18 1.34
C GLU A 66 14.05 -5.32 -0.07
N SER A 67 14.83 -5.84 -1.04
CA SER A 67 14.35 -6.03 -2.41
C SER A 67 13.22 -7.07 -2.52
N PHE A 68 13.26 -8.12 -1.71
CA PHE A 68 12.23 -9.17 -1.66
C PHE A 68 11.06 -8.75 -0.78
N LEU A 69 11.31 -8.06 0.32
CA LEU A 69 10.25 -7.44 1.13
C LEU A 69 9.41 -6.46 0.30
N ASN A 70 10.07 -5.61 -0.50
CA ASN A 70 9.40 -4.72 -1.45
C ASN A 70 8.59 -5.51 -2.46
N MET A 71 9.15 -6.58 -3.05
CA MET A 71 8.44 -7.44 -4.00
C MET A 71 7.18 -8.08 -3.39
N ALA A 72 7.31 -8.68 -2.20
CA ALA A 72 6.21 -9.28 -1.47
C ALA A 72 5.12 -8.25 -1.21
N THR A 73 5.50 -7.08 -0.68
CA THR A 73 4.57 -5.99 -0.37
C THR A 73 3.78 -5.55 -1.60
N LEU A 74 4.44 -5.38 -2.75
CA LEU A 74 3.76 -4.98 -3.99
C LEU A 74 2.71 -6.00 -4.46
N ARG A 75 2.83 -7.28 -4.09
CA ARG A 75 1.83 -8.32 -4.42
C ARG A 75 0.55 -8.18 -3.60
N PHE A 76 0.64 -7.64 -2.38
CA PHE A 76 -0.50 -7.39 -1.51
C PHE A 76 -1.11 -6.00 -1.73
N VAL A 77 -0.28 -5.05 -2.17
CA VAL A 77 -0.65 -3.66 -2.32
C VAL A 77 -1.31 -3.45 -3.69
N GLY A 78 -2.63 -3.27 -3.69
CA GLY A 78 -3.34 -2.78 -4.87
C GLY A 78 -2.80 -1.42 -5.32
N VAL A 79 -2.75 -1.15 -6.62
CA VAL A 79 -2.32 0.18 -7.10
C VAL A 79 -3.52 1.13 -7.02
N PRO A 80 -3.45 2.32 -6.40
CA PRO A 80 -4.61 3.20 -6.22
C PRO A 80 -5.07 3.88 -7.51
N GLN A 81 -6.38 4.23 -7.63
CA GLN A 81 -6.95 5.07 -8.71
C GLN A 81 -7.71 6.28 -8.15
N ALA A 82 -7.16 6.92 -7.13
CA ALA A 82 -7.78 8.04 -6.44
C ALA A 82 -6.75 9.16 -6.37
N ASP A 83 -6.78 10.09 -7.32
CA ASP A 83 -5.76 11.11 -7.53
C ASP A 83 -5.82 12.30 -6.55
N SER A 84 -6.91 12.47 -5.79
CA SER A 84 -7.04 13.54 -4.79
C SER A 84 -6.95 13.00 -3.35
N PRO A 85 -5.83 13.23 -2.65
CA PRO A 85 -5.72 12.95 -1.22
C PRO A 85 -6.78 13.65 -0.37
N GLU A 86 -7.25 14.84 -0.74
CA GLU A 86 -8.31 15.56 -0.04
C GLU A 86 -9.64 14.82 -0.08
N ARG A 87 -9.99 14.26 -1.23
CA ARG A 87 -11.19 13.42 -1.35
C ARG A 87 -11.05 12.12 -0.55
N ILE A 88 -9.84 11.60 -0.37
CA ILE A 88 -9.60 10.47 0.55
C ILE A 88 -9.91 10.88 1.99
N LEU A 89 -9.44 12.04 2.45
CA LEU A 89 -9.76 12.55 3.79
C LEU A 89 -11.26 12.77 3.98
N ALA A 90 -11.92 13.44 3.04
CA ALA A 90 -13.36 13.70 3.10
C ALA A 90 -14.18 12.39 3.10
N LEU A 91 -13.75 11.38 2.33
CA LEU A 91 -14.34 10.05 2.33
C LEU A 91 -14.18 9.39 3.71
N VAL A 92 -12.99 9.44 4.31
CA VAL A 92 -12.72 8.84 5.63
C VAL A 92 -13.58 9.50 6.71
N ALA A 93 -13.67 10.83 6.71
CA ALA A 93 -14.55 11.58 7.63
C ALA A 93 -16.02 11.16 7.47
N SER A 94 -16.46 10.92 6.23
CA SER A 94 -17.84 10.48 5.96
C SER A 94 -18.15 9.08 6.53
N HIS A 95 -17.16 8.20 6.66
CA HIS A 95 -17.30 6.85 7.22
C HIS A 95 -17.12 6.78 8.74
N GLN A 96 -16.90 7.91 9.44
CA GLN A 96 -16.83 7.92 10.92
C GLN A 96 -18.16 7.56 11.57
N ARG A 97 -19.28 7.86 10.90
CA ARG A 97 -20.65 7.59 11.39
C ARG A 97 -21.21 6.23 10.97
N GLY A 98 -20.38 5.37 10.34
CA GLY A 98 -20.76 4.05 9.84
C GLY A 98 -20.85 3.99 8.31
N PRO A 99 -21.51 2.96 7.76
CA PRO A 99 -21.68 2.79 6.31
C PRO A 99 -22.37 3.99 5.70
N ALA A 100 -21.77 4.55 4.64
CA ALA A 100 -22.34 5.65 3.90
C ALA A 100 -22.82 5.19 2.51
N ASP A 101 -23.97 5.72 2.10
CA ASP A 101 -24.55 5.46 0.79
C ASP A 101 -23.58 5.90 -0.34
N PRO A 102 -23.31 5.06 -1.35
CA PRO A 102 -22.39 5.39 -2.43
C PRO A 102 -22.76 6.64 -3.23
N ASP A 103 -24.05 6.93 -3.44
CA ASP A 103 -24.48 8.07 -4.25
C ASP A 103 -24.37 9.37 -3.45
N ALA A 104 -24.73 9.35 -2.16
CA ALA A 104 -24.48 10.47 -1.26
C ALA A 104 -22.99 10.81 -1.15
N LEU A 105 -22.11 9.80 -1.09
CA LEU A 105 -20.66 10.00 -1.10
C LEU A 105 -20.17 10.57 -2.44
N ALA A 106 -20.73 10.11 -3.55
CA ALA A 106 -20.38 10.60 -4.88
C ALA A 106 -20.67 12.09 -5.01
N GLU A 107 -21.87 12.51 -4.57
CA GLU A 107 -22.28 13.91 -4.52
C GLU A 107 -21.35 14.74 -3.63
N ALA A 108 -21.13 14.32 -2.38
CA ALA A 108 -20.30 15.05 -1.42
C ALA A 108 -18.83 15.23 -1.88
N LEU A 109 -18.29 14.25 -2.61
CA LEU A 109 -16.90 14.28 -3.11
C LEU A 109 -16.77 14.93 -4.50
N GLY A 110 -17.89 15.23 -5.17
CA GLY A 110 -17.91 15.70 -6.55
C GLY A 110 -17.29 14.68 -7.51
N VAL A 111 -17.63 13.39 -7.36
CA VAL A 111 -17.17 12.29 -8.20
C VAL A 111 -18.33 11.40 -8.62
N THR A 112 -18.10 10.45 -9.53
CA THR A 112 -19.11 9.44 -9.85
C THR A 112 -19.21 8.35 -8.77
N THR A 113 -20.36 7.69 -8.65
CA THR A 113 -20.54 6.52 -7.77
C THR A 113 -19.50 5.44 -8.01
N ARG A 114 -19.13 5.22 -9.28
CA ARG A 114 -18.04 4.30 -9.65
C ARG A 114 -16.70 4.71 -9.02
N GLN A 115 -16.41 6.01 -9.00
CA GLN A 115 -15.17 6.51 -8.42
C GLN A 115 -15.12 6.38 -6.90
N VAL A 116 -16.26 6.41 -6.21
CA VAL A 116 -16.32 6.15 -4.75
C VAL A 116 -15.67 4.82 -4.39
N HIS A 117 -15.85 3.77 -5.22
CA HIS A 117 -15.15 2.50 -5.01
C HIS A 117 -13.63 2.62 -5.10
N TYR A 118 -13.09 3.42 -6.02
CA TYR A 118 -11.64 3.63 -6.12
C TYR A 118 -11.09 4.41 -4.93
N TYR A 119 -11.85 5.40 -4.44
CA TYR A 119 -11.49 6.17 -3.25
C TYR A 119 -11.54 5.31 -1.98
N ARG A 120 -12.55 4.44 -1.83
CA ARG A 120 -12.60 3.45 -0.72
C ARG A 120 -11.42 2.49 -0.74
N GLN A 121 -11.09 1.93 -1.91
CA GLN A 121 -9.93 1.06 -2.08
C GLN A 121 -8.62 1.78 -1.75
N ALA A 122 -8.46 3.03 -2.18
CA ALA A 122 -7.27 3.82 -1.88
C ALA A 122 -7.14 4.15 -0.38
N ALA A 123 -8.25 4.52 0.27
CA ALA A 123 -8.26 4.76 1.71
C ALA A 123 -7.96 3.47 2.50
N ALA A 124 -8.44 2.31 2.03
CA ALA A 124 -8.11 1.01 2.60
C ALA A 124 -6.63 0.65 2.44
N LEU A 125 -6.08 0.93 1.26
CA LEU A 125 -4.66 0.73 0.96
C LEU A 125 -3.75 1.52 1.91
N LEU A 126 -4.20 2.72 2.30
CA LEU A 126 -3.52 3.59 3.26
C LEU A 126 -3.84 3.24 4.73
N GLY A 127 -4.60 2.18 4.99
CA GLY A 127 -4.99 1.75 6.33
C GLY A 127 -6.00 2.66 7.03
N LEU A 128 -6.69 3.53 6.30
CA LEU A 128 -7.63 4.51 6.83
C LEU A 128 -9.07 4.00 6.89
N LEU A 129 -9.43 3.13 5.95
CA LEU A 129 -10.71 2.41 5.93
C LEU A 129 -10.49 0.90 6.01
N ALA A 130 -11.49 0.19 6.53
CA ALA A 130 -11.59 -1.25 6.44
C ALA A 130 -12.99 -1.63 5.97
N TYR A 131 -13.14 -2.86 5.46
CA TYR A 131 -14.42 -3.44 5.09
C TYR A 131 -14.71 -4.66 5.96
N GLY A 132 -15.81 -4.61 6.71
CA GLY A 132 -16.33 -5.73 7.47
C GLY A 132 -17.56 -6.32 6.77
N ARG A 133 -17.72 -7.65 6.78
CA ARG A 133 -18.85 -8.32 6.12
C ARG A 133 -20.23 -7.90 6.68
N ALA A 134 -20.31 -7.68 8.00
CA ALA A 134 -21.51 -7.17 8.67
C ALA A 134 -21.51 -5.64 8.82
N ALA A 135 -20.33 -5.05 9.04
CA ALA A 135 -20.17 -3.63 9.34
C ALA A 135 -20.04 -2.73 8.10
N GLY A 136 -19.90 -3.29 6.90
CA GLY A 136 -19.62 -2.55 5.67
C GLY A 136 -18.28 -1.81 5.73
N TRP A 137 -18.16 -0.74 4.94
CA TRP A 137 -17.01 0.16 5.00
C TRP A 137 -17.06 1.01 6.27
N HIS A 138 -15.94 1.09 7.00
CA HIS A 138 -15.83 1.91 8.19
C HIS A 138 -14.41 2.46 8.37
N ALA A 139 -14.27 3.58 9.09
CA ALA A 139 -12.98 4.13 9.44
C ALA A 139 -12.21 3.21 10.41
N THR A 140 -10.90 3.09 10.22
CA THR A 140 -9.99 2.45 11.19
C THR A 140 -9.67 3.41 12.33
N ALA A 141 -8.94 2.95 13.36
CA ALA A 141 -8.44 3.84 14.41
C ALA A 141 -7.58 4.96 13.81
N THR A 142 -6.62 4.62 12.96
CA THR A 142 -5.78 5.58 12.22
C THR A 142 -6.60 6.54 11.38
N GLY A 143 -7.59 6.03 10.62
CA GLY A 143 -8.47 6.85 9.81
C GLY A 143 -9.27 7.87 10.63
N ARG A 144 -9.82 7.45 11.79
CA ARG A 144 -10.53 8.33 12.71
C ARG A 144 -9.63 9.43 13.25
N THR A 145 -8.46 9.06 13.80
CA THR A 145 -7.49 10.02 14.34
C THR A 145 -7.12 11.07 13.30
N ILE A 146 -6.77 10.67 12.08
CA ILE A 146 -6.40 11.62 11.02
C ILE A 146 -7.56 12.55 10.65
N ALA A 147 -8.79 12.03 10.59
CA ALA A 147 -9.97 12.81 10.20
C ALA A 147 -10.52 13.70 11.34
N GLU A 148 -10.27 13.39 12.61
CA GLU A 148 -10.67 14.19 13.78
C GLU A 148 -9.69 15.31 14.14
N THR A 149 -8.45 15.21 13.67
CA THR A 149 -7.42 16.22 13.93
C THR A 149 -7.69 17.50 13.13
N ASP A 150 -7.17 18.64 13.60
CA ASP A 150 -7.11 19.89 12.83
C ASP A 150 -6.73 19.65 11.36
N ALA A 151 -7.39 20.35 10.44
CA ALA A 151 -7.30 20.09 9.01
C ALA A 151 -5.86 20.15 8.48
N ALA A 152 -5.01 21.05 9.00
CA ALA A 152 -3.61 21.12 8.58
C ALA A 152 -2.79 19.95 9.11
N GLN A 153 -3.04 19.55 10.36
CA GLN A 153 -2.38 18.38 10.97
C GLN A 153 -2.82 17.06 10.34
N GLY A 154 -4.12 16.89 10.04
CA GLY A 154 -4.65 15.72 9.36
C GLY A 154 -4.07 15.55 7.94
N ARG A 155 -3.93 16.65 7.19
CA ARG A 155 -3.24 16.63 5.88
C ARG A 155 -1.78 16.19 6.01
N ARG A 156 -1.04 16.71 6.98
CA ARG A 156 0.35 16.29 7.26
C ARG A 156 0.44 14.81 7.65
N ALA A 157 -0.48 14.34 8.49
CA ALA A 157 -0.51 12.93 8.89
C ALA A 157 -0.77 12.01 7.68
N LEU A 158 -1.73 12.36 6.82
CA LEU A 158 -1.96 11.61 5.58
C LEU A 158 -0.74 11.64 4.65
N ALA A 159 -0.10 12.80 4.50
CA ALA A 159 1.11 12.93 3.68
C ALA A 159 2.22 11.99 4.17
N ARG A 160 2.42 11.87 5.49
CA ARG A 160 3.38 10.90 6.07
C ARG A 160 3.00 9.45 5.74
N VAL A 161 1.72 9.08 5.88
CA VAL A 161 1.25 7.73 5.51
C VAL A 161 1.47 7.45 4.02
N MET A 162 1.16 8.41 3.15
CA MET A 162 1.37 8.29 1.70
C MET A 162 2.84 8.18 1.34
N LEU A 163 3.70 9.04 1.91
CA LEU A 163 5.14 9.00 1.67
C LEU A 163 5.77 7.71 2.21
N ALA A 164 5.29 7.17 3.32
CA ALA A 164 5.76 5.88 3.84
C ALA A 164 5.29 4.68 3.00
N HIS A 165 4.31 4.87 2.10
CA HIS A 165 3.73 3.77 1.35
C HIS A 165 4.71 3.19 0.30
N PRO A 166 4.95 1.87 0.25
CA PRO A 166 5.98 1.27 -0.60
C PRO A 166 5.84 1.54 -2.10
N LEU A 167 4.62 1.56 -2.63
CA LEU A 167 4.40 1.94 -4.05
C LEU A 167 4.78 3.41 -4.33
N VAL A 168 4.55 4.30 -3.37
CA VAL A 168 4.87 5.73 -3.51
C VAL A 168 6.38 5.91 -3.44
N GLN A 169 7.06 5.25 -2.50
CA GLN A 169 8.53 5.21 -2.43
C GLN A 169 9.17 4.69 -3.72
N LEU A 170 8.65 3.59 -4.27
CA LEU A 170 9.17 3.04 -5.52
C LEU A 170 8.91 3.97 -6.71
N ALA A 171 7.71 4.55 -6.81
CA ALA A 171 7.38 5.54 -7.83
C ALA A 171 8.30 6.75 -7.75
N ALA A 172 8.57 7.26 -6.54
CA ALA A 172 9.48 8.37 -6.29
C ALA A 172 10.89 8.06 -6.79
N ARG A 173 11.45 6.89 -6.45
CA ARG A 173 12.77 6.44 -6.94
C ARG A 173 12.84 6.45 -8.48
N ARG A 174 11.74 6.09 -9.18
CA ARG A 174 11.69 6.07 -10.65
C ARG A 174 11.46 7.44 -11.27
N ALA A 175 10.73 8.31 -10.61
CA ALA A 175 10.44 9.67 -11.06
C ALA A 175 11.63 10.65 -10.84
N ARG A 176 12.66 10.28 -10.07
CA ARG A 176 13.83 11.14 -9.82
C ARG A 176 14.68 11.47 -11.04
N ARG A 177 14.84 10.52 -11.97
CA ARG A 177 15.75 10.67 -13.12
C ARG A 177 15.18 11.55 -14.23
N PRO A 178 13.90 11.37 -14.64
CA PRO A 178 13.38 12.13 -15.77
C PRO A 178 13.11 13.60 -15.39
N ALA A 179 13.56 14.51 -16.26
CA ALA A 179 13.41 15.95 -16.05
C ALA A 179 11.95 16.42 -16.28
N SER A 180 11.25 15.86 -17.27
CA SER A 180 9.91 16.29 -17.64
C SER A 180 8.81 15.50 -16.91
N ALA A 181 7.67 16.14 -16.62
CA ALA A 181 6.51 15.48 -16.01
C ALA A 181 6.00 14.30 -16.85
N ARG A 182 6.03 14.43 -18.18
CA ARG A 182 5.66 13.37 -19.12
C ARG A 182 6.56 12.15 -18.96
N ASP A 183 7.87 12.35 -18.87
CA ASP A 183 8.83 11.25 -18.77
C ASP A 183 8.79 10.60 -17.38
N ARG A 184 8.53 11.39 -16.32
CA ARG A 184 8.28 10.85 -14.97
C ARG A 184 7.07 9.91 -14.97
N ARG A 185 5.95 10.35 -15.57
CA ARG A 185 4.74 9.53 -15.72
C ARG A 185 5.03 8.25 -16.51
N ALA A 186 5.73 8.36 -17.63
CA ALA A 186 6.12 7.20 -18.43
C ALA A 186 7.01 6.22 -17.65
N ALA A 187 7.97 6.71 -16.87
CA ALA A 187 8.85 5.87 -16.05
C ALA A 187 8.09 5.11 -14.96
N VAL A 188 7.14 5.78 -14.28
CA VAL A 188 6.28 5.14 -13.28
C VAL A 188 5.29 4.17 -13.95
N ALA A 189 4.73 4.50 -15.10
CA ALA A 189 3.83 3.59 -15.84
C ALA A 189 4.57 2.32 -16.31
N GLN A 190 5.79 2.45 -16.81
CA GLN A 190 6.64 1.30 -17.18
C GLN A 190 7.08 0.47 -15.97
N MET A 191 7.26 1.11 -14.81
CA MET A 191 7.47 0.38 -13.56
C MET A 191 6.23 -0.44 -13.21
N LEU A 192 5.04 0.16 -13.22
CA LEU A 192 3.77 -0.52 -12.92
C LEU A 192 3.49 -1.66 -13.90
N ALA A 193 3.73 -1.46 -15.20
CA ALA A 193 3.56 -2.51 -16.21
C ALA A 193 4.51 -3.69 -16.02
N ARG A 194 5.68 -3.45 -15.40
CA ARG A 194 6.64 -4.50 -15.07
C ARG A 194 6.33 -5.25 -13.81
N ILE A 195 5.59 -4.66 -12.88
CA ILE A 195 5.32 -5.25 -11.57
C ILE A 195 3.88 -5.78 -11.46
N THR A 196 2.93 -5.27 -12.23
CA THR A 196 1.50 -5.62 -12.13
C THR A 196 0.98 -6.31 -13.40
N PRO A 197 -0.19 -6.99 -13.37
CA PRO A 197 -0.81 -7.55 -14.56
C PRO A 197 -1.68 -6.52 -15.31
N LEU A 198 -1.57 -5.23 -14.97
CA LEU A 198 -2.45 -4.19 -15.49
C LEU A 198 -2.07 -3.84 -16.94
N GLY A 199 -3.09 -3.62 -17.78
CA GLY A 199 -2.86 -3.12 -19.14
C GLY A 199 -2.26 -1.70 -19.16
N ASN A 200 -1.54 -1.36 -20.23
CA ASN A 200 -0.79 -0.10 -20.35
C ASN A 200 -1.61 1.16 -20.03
N ARG A 201 -2.85 1.27 -20.54
CA ARG A 201 -3.75 2.41 -20.23
C ARG A 201 -4.10 2.50 -18.74
N THR A 202 -4.16 1.37 -18.04
CA THR A 202 -4.38 1.36 -16.59
C THR A 202 -3.11 1.73 -15.86
N CYS A 203 -1.95 1.18 -16.23
CA CYS A 203 -0.67 1.58 -15.64
C CYS A 203 -0.44 3.09 -15.74
N ASP A 204 -0.76 3.70 -16.89
CA ASP A 204 -0.62 5.14 -17.09
C ASP A 204 -1.53 5.97 -16.16
N ARG A 205 -2.81 5.61 -16.03
CA ARG A 205 -3.73 6.28 -15.08
C ARG A 205 -3.28 6.11 -13.63
N ARG A 206 -2.78 4.94 -13.25
CA ARG A 206 -2.30 4.66 -11.90
C ARG A 206 -0.99 5.37 -11.60
N ALA A 207 -0.12 5.53 -12.60
CA ALA A 207 1.09 6.34 -12.50
C ALA A 207 0.77 7.80 -12.20
N GLN A 208 -0.25 8.35 -12.88
CA GLN A 208 -0.76 9.69 -12.58
C GLN A 208 -1.24 9.80 -11.12
N THR A 209 -1.96 8.82 -10.60
CA THR A 209 -2.38 8.81 -9.18
C THR A 209 -1.17 8.84 -8.23
N LEU A 210 -0.16 7.97 -8.44
CA LEU A 210 1.01 7.93 -7.56
C LEU A 210 1.81 9.24 -7.58
N LEU A 211 1.95 9.87 -8.76
CA LEU A 211 2.61 11.17 -8.88
C LEU A 211 1.82 12.29 -8.20
N ALA A 212 0.49 12.30 -8.33
CA ALA A 212 -0.36 13.27 -7.64
C ALA A 212 -0.24 13.13 -6.11
N TRP A 213 -0.18 11.89 -5.58
CA TRP A 213 0.05 11.66 -4.15
C TRP A 213 1.40 12.16 -3.69
N MET A 214 2.46 11.92 -4.47
CA MET A 214 3.79 12.41 -4.15
C MET A 214 3.83 13.93 -4.09
N GLU A 215 3.38 14.60 -5.16
CA GLU A 215 3.39 16.06 -5.27
C GLU A 215 2.57 16.71 -4.15
N TRP A 216 1.37 16.19 -3.91
CA TRP A 216 0.52 16.66 -2.82
C TRP A 216 1.18 16.49 -1.45
N SER A 217 1.76 15.32 -1.19
CA SER A 217 2.39 15.01 0.10
C SER A 217 3.65 15.86 0.34
N GLU A 218 4.44 16.10 -0.71
CA GLU A 218 5.59 17.00 -0.67
C GLU A 218 5.15 18.41 -0.27
N GLN A 219 4.07 18.94 -0.85
CA GLN A 219 3.51 20.25 -0.49
C GLN A 219 3.08 20.34 0.98
N GLN A 220 2.49 19.28 1.54
CA GLN A 220 2.12 19.27 2.96
C GLN A 220 3.33 19.21 3.91
N CYS A 221 4.47 18.73 3.42
CA CYS A 221 5.70 18.51 4.18
C CYS A 221 6.80 19.56 3.90
N GLN A 222 6.54 20.63 3.12
CA GLN A 222 7.55 21.63 2.72
C GLN A 222 8.30 22.29 3.89
N ASN A 223 7.74 22.25 5.11
CA ASN A 223 8.36 22.77 6.32
C ASN A 223 8.97 21.69 7.24
N GLU A 224 9.06 20.43 6.80
CA GLU A 224 9.65 19.30 7.54
C GLU A 224 10.65 18.52 6.68
N PRO A 225 11.95 18.90 6.70
CA PRO A 225 12.95 18.47 5.72
C PRO A 225 13.37 16.97 5.78
N ARG A 226 12.77 16.13 6.63
CA ARG A 226 13.30 14.78 6.95
C ARG A 226 12.50 13.58 6.42
N LEU A 227 11.35 13.75 5.78
CA LEU A 227 10.44 12.62 5.48
C LEU A 227 10.59 11.99 4.08
N LEU A 228 11.27 12.66 3.15
CA LEU A 228 11.41 12.19 1.75
C LEU A 228 12.63 11.32 1.49
N PHE A 229 13.56 11.30 2.43
CA PHE A 229 14.82 10.58 2.32
C PHE A 229 15.13 10.06 3.72
N GLY A 230 14.94 8.75 3.92
CA GLY A 230 15.37 8.11 5.15
C GLY A 230 16.87 8.26 5.32
N GLU A 231 17.29 9.26 6.08
CA GLU A 231 18.35 9.00 7.04
C GLU A 231 17.69 8.20 8.15
N VAL A 232 18.03 6.91 8.22
CA VAL A 232 17.95 6.18 9.47
C VAL A 232 18.71 7.05 10.47
N PRO A 233 18.10 7.55 11.56
CA PRO A 233 18.87 8.22 12.59
C PRO A 233 20.00 7.25 12.98
N PRO A 234 21.27 7.69 13.07
CA PRO A 234 22.31 6.82 13.56
C PRO A 234 21.79 6.22 14.87
N ALA A 235 21.87 4.89 14.99
CA ALA A 235 21.44 4.19 16.19
C ALA A 235 21.96 5.01 17.37
N SER A 236 21.04 5.59 18.14
CA SER A 236 21.41 6.36 19.31
C SER A 236 22.34 5.45 20.11
N GLU A 237 23.58 5.89 20.27
CA GLU A 237 24.57 5.21 21.10
C GLU A 237 23.87 4.78 22.37
N GLU A 238 23.79 3.47 22.58
CA GLU A 238 23.35 2.93 23.86
C GLU A 238 24.16 3.67 24.93
N PRO A 239 23.52 4.15 26.01
CA PRO A 239 24.27 4.76 27.09
C PRO A 239 25.25 3.71 27.59
N HIS A 240 26.53 3.97 27.36
CA HIS A 240 27.61 3.23 27.98
C HIS A 240 27.32 3.16 29.48
N ASP A 241 27.04 1.93 29.93
CA ASP A 241 26.87 1.59 31.32
C ASP A 241 28.15 2.03 32.05
N THR A 242 28.03 3.15 32.74
CA THR A 242 29.08 3.78 33.49
C THR A 242 29.02 3.13 34.87
N ALA A 243 30.01 2.27 35.12
CA ALA A 243 30.58 1.99 36.43
C ALA A 243 29.59 1.93 37.61
N VAL A 244 29.24 0.71 38.02
CA VAL A 244 28.97 0.44 39.44
C VAL A 244 30.25 -0.13 40.05
N ALA A 245 30.61 0.47 41.19
CA ALA A 245 31.81 0.29 42.01
C ALA A 245 32.08 -1.15 42.46
#